data_AF-A0A8J2WAV4-F1
#
_entry.id   AF-A0A8J2WAV4-F1
#
_cell.length_a   1.000
_cell.length_b   1.000
_cell.length_c   1.000
_cell.angle_alpha   90.00
_cell.angle_beta   90.00
_cell.angle_gamma   90.00
#
_symmetry.space_group_name_H-M   'P 1'
#
loop_
_entity.id
_entity.type
_entity.pdbx_description
1 polymer ?
#
loop_
_entity_poly.entity_id
_entity_poly.type
_entity_poly.pdbx_seq_one_letter_code
_entity_poly.pdbx_strand_id
1 'polypeptide(L)'
;MLKWYDEIIFIVNRRPSNLNKWKRYFSDSAKENEPIKFSTSQAAKRKLAVPVYQKKKDAMPWYQPYSVVGSVAAFLIYFCVLREENDVDLEFTKTLYDRIKGLEKEQLLQSYRFNKENGKSVEDIERRLREIELEEAQAA
;
A
#
# COMPACT_ATOMS: atom_id res chain seq x y z
N MET A 1 -54.98 25.27 -2.65
CA MET A 1 -54.41 25.96 -1.47
C MET A 1 -54.83 25.34 -0.14
N LEU A 2 -56.10 24.91 0.05
CA LEU A 2 -56.57 24.37 1.34
C LEU A 2 -55.95 23.03 1.77
N LYS A 3 -55.58 22.14 0.83
CA LYS A 3 -54.98 20.83 1.17
C LYS A 3 -53.59 20.90 1.84
N TRP A 4 -52.86 21.99 1.63
CA TRP A 4 -51.51 22.16 2.17
C TRP A 4 -51.50 22.63 3.64
N TYR A 5 -52.50 23.41 4.04
CA TYR A 5 -52.62 23.86 5.43
C TYR A 5 -53.06 22.73 6.37
N ASP A 6 -53.95 21.85 5.91
CA ASP A 6 -54.40 20.70 6.68
C ASP A 6 -53.28 19.68 6.95
N GLU A 7 -52.35 19.53 6.01
CA GLU A 7 -51.22 18.60 6.11
C GLU A 7 -50.14 19.13 7.09
N ILE A 8 -49.95 20.44 7.15
CA ILE A 8 -49.03 21.09 8.11
C ILE A 8 -49.60 21.03 9.54
N ILE A 9 -50.91 21.24 9.72
CA ILE A 9 -51.57 21.11 11.04
C ILE A 9 -51.48 19.67 11.57
N PHE A 10 -51.59 18.67 10.69
CA PHE A 10 -51.45 17.25 11.05
C PHE A 10 -50.05 16.90 11.58
N ILE A 11 -48.99 17.49 11.00
CA ILE A 11 -47.60 17.24 11.43
C ILE A 11 -47.31 17.89 12.80
N VAL A 12 -47.82 19.10 13.04
CA VAL A 12 -47.58 19.84 14.30
C VAL A 12 -48.31 19.22 15.50
N ASN A 13 -49.48 18.59 15.30
CA ASN A 13 -50.25 17.99 16.39
C ASN A 13 -49.85 16.55 16.78
N ARG A 14 -48.76 16.02 16.21
CA ARG A 14 -48.26 14.69 16.55
C ARG A 14 -47.47 14.72 17.86
N ARG A 15 -48.17 14.92 19.01
CA ARG A 15 -47.59 14.70 20.35
C ARG A 15 -47.31 13.21 20.54
N PRO A 16 -46.06 12.77 20.79
CA PRO A 16 -45.80 11.40 21.22
C PRO A 16 -46.31 11.23 22.66
N SER A 17 -47.48 10.59 22.79
CA SER A 17 -48.08 10.20 24.06
C SER A 17 -47.40 8.95 24.61
N ASN A 18 -46.19 9.05 25.15
CA ASN A 18 -45.64 8.07 26.10
C ASN A 18 -44.30 8.55 26.69
N LEU A 19 -44.39 9.44 27.69
CA LEU A 19 -43.28 9.81 28.56
C LEU A 19 -43.54 9.32 29.99
N ASN A 20 -43.89 8.04 30.13
CA ASN A 20 -44.23 7.50 31.44
C ASN A 20 -43.31 6.33 31.82
N LYS A 21 -42.56 6.57 32.92
CA LYS A 21 -42.06 5.61 33.90
C LYS A 21 -40.64 5.05 33.73
N TRP A 22 -39.63 5.89 34.01
CA TRP A 22 -38.33 5.40 34.48
C TRP A 22 -38.41 5.01 35.95
N LYS A 23 -38.86 3.79 36.24
CA LYS A 23 -38.66 3.19 37.57
C LYS A 23 -37.31 2.44 37.53
N ARG A 24 -36.26 3.04 38.10
CA ARG A 24 -35.00 2.32 38.38
C ARG A 24 -35.31 1.18 39.35
N TYR A 25 -35.34 -0.06 38.87
CA TYR A 25 -35.27 -1.23 39.72
C TYR A 25 -33.84 -1.36 40.23
N PHE A 26 -33.53 -0.71 41.36
CA PHE A 26 -32.44 -1.21 42.19
C PHE A 26 -32.97 -2.52 42.79
N SER A 27 -32.38 -3.65 42.44
CA SER A 27 -32.79 -4.94 42.99
C SER A 27 -32.40 -4.98 44.46
N ASP A 28 -33.40 -4.99 45.34
CA ASP A 28 -33.29 -4.97 46.79
C ASP A 28 -32.84 -6.32 47.39
N SER A 29 -32.06 -7.11 46.64
CA SER A 29 -31.72 -8.50 46.96
C SER A 29 -30.24 -8.83 46.73
N ALA A 30 -29.34 -7.86 46.89
CA ALA A 30 -27.92 -8.13 46.93
C ALA A 30 -27.60 -8.76 48.29
N LYS A 31 -27.41 -10.09 48.32
CA LYS A 31 -26.92 -10.79 49.51
C LYS A 31 -25.46 -10.37 49.74
N GLU A 32 -25.20 -9.57 50.76
CA GLU A 32 -23.86 -9.01 51.05
C GLU A 32 -22.79 -10.05 51.43
N ASN A 33 -23.22 -11.25 51.84
CA ASN A 33 -22.33 -12.31 52.33
C ASN A 33 -21.86 -13.32 51.27
N GLU A 34 -22.21 -13.13 49.99
CA GLU A 34 -21.76 -13.99 48.90
C GLU A 34 -21.12 -13.16 47.77
N PRO A 35 -20.09 -13.69 47.09
CA PRO A 35 -19.47 -12.98 45.97
C PRO A 35 -20.48 -12.74 44.84
N ILE A 36 -20.54 -11.48 44.38
CA ILE A 36 -21.49 -11.03 43.36
C ILE A 36 -21.18 -11.73 42.03
N LYS A 37 -22.13 -12.55 41.54
CA LYS A 37 -22.01 -13.27 40.26
C LYS A 37 -22.45 -12.38 39.10
N PHE A 38 -21.47 -11.81 38.38
CA PHE A 38 -21.72 -10.95 37.22
C PHE A 38 -22.09 -11.71 35.93
N SER A 39 -21.81 -13.01 35.85
CA SER A 39 -22.07 -13.85 34.67
C SER A 39 -23.57 -14.05 34.38
N THR A 40 -24.43 -13.96 35.40
CA THR A 40 -25.88 -14.07 35.27
C THR A 40 -26.57 -12.72 35.10
N SER A 41 -25.81 -11.62 35.13
CA SER A 41 -26.36 -10.26 35.06
C SER A 41 -27.01 -9.96 33.70
N GLN A 42 -27.92 -9.00 33.69
CA GLN A 42 -28.57 -8.55 32.47
C GLN A 42 -27.61 -7.85 31.50
N ALA A 43 -26.49 -7.33 32.01
CA ALA A 43 -25.40 -6.81 31.20
C ALA A 43 -24.61 -7.93 30.50
N ALA A 44 -24.38 -9.07 31.17
CA ALA A 44 -23.74 -10.24 30.55
C ALA A 44 -24.61 -10.89 29.47
N LYS A 45 -25.94 -10.87 29.63
CA LYS A 45 -26.88 -11.36 28.60
C LYS A 45 -27.03 -10.40 27.40
N ARG A 46 -26.53 -9.16 27.50
CA ARG A 46 -26.62 -8.19 26.41
C ARG A 46 -25.69 -8.63 25.29
N LYS A 47 -26.25 -9.15 24.20
CA LYS A 47 -25.53 -9.36 22.95
C LYS A 47 -24.90 -8.02 22.57
N LEU A 48 -23.57 -8.00 22.45
CA LEU A 48 -22.82 -6.82 22.02
C LEU A 48 -23.51 -6.25 20.78
N ALA A 49 -23.74 -4.94 20.80
CA ALA A 49 -24.41 -4.24 19.72
C ALA A 49 -23.78 -4.67 18.39
N VAL A 50 -24.65 -4.97 17.42
CA VAL A 50 -24.30 -5.20 16.01
C VAL A 50 -23.08 -4.33 15.67
N PRO A 51 -21.99 -4.88 15.11
CA PRO A 51 -20.79 -4.10 14.85
C PRO A 51 -21.20 -2.85 14.08
N VAL A 52 -20.90 -1.68 14.65
CA VAL A 52 -21.17 -0.36 14.04
C VAL A 52 -20.55 -0.31 12.63
N TYR A 53 -19.54 -1.14 12.39
CA TYR A 53 -18.99 -1.44 11.07
C TYR A 53 -19.61 -2.71 10.49
N GLN A 54 -20.81 -2.59 9.91
CA GLN A 54 -21.15 -3.48 8.81
C GLN A 54 -20.28 -3.04 7.64
N LYS A 55 -19.28 -3.86 7.27
CA LYS A 55 -18.54 -3.71 6.02
C LYS A 55 -19.58 -3.83 4.91
N LYS A 56 -20.20 -2.70 4.53
CA LYS A 56 -20.98 -2.64 3.31
C LYS A 56 -20.00 -3.11 2.26
N LYS A 57 -20.34 -4.22 1.60
CA LYS A 57 -19.77 -4.51 0.30
C LYS A 57 -20.34 -3.43 -0.61
N ASP A 58 -19.82 -2.22 -0.48
CA ASP A 58 -20.08 -1.17 -1.45
C ASP A 58 -19.60 -1.79 -2.75
N ALA A 59 -20.57 -2.17 -3.58
CA ALA A 59 -20.34 -2.86 -4.82
C ALA A 59 -19.59 -1.87 -5.71
N MET A 60 -18.26 -1.95 -5.67
CA MET A 60 -17.41 -1.07 -6.45
C MET A 60 -17.84 -1.22 -7.90
N PRO A 61 -18.20 -0.11 -8.59
CA PRO A 61 -18.60 -0.20 -9.98
C PRO A 61 -17.48 -0.84 -10.80
N TRP A 62 -17.85 -1.76 -11.68
CA TRP A 62 -16.90 -2.60 -12.43
C TRP A 62 -15.92 -1.78 -13.29
N TYR A 63 -16.29 -0.54 -13.66
CA TYR A 63 -15.45 0.37 -14.47
C TYR A 63 -14.40 1.14 -13.66
N GLN A 64 -14.51 1.18 -12.32
CA GLN A 64 -13.59 1.92 -11.46
C GLN A 64 -12.10 1.50 -11.63
N PRO A 65 -11.73 0.20 -11.60
CA PRO A 65 -10.33 -0.18 -11.78
C PRO A 65 -9.84 0.14 -13.20
N TYR A 66 -10.68 -0.01 -14.23
CA TYR A 66 -10.31 0.26 -15.61
C TYR A 66 -10.07 1.75 -15.87
N SER A 67 -10.84 2.64 -15.25
CA SER A 67 -10.61 4.09 -15.36
C SER A 67 -9.26 4.50 -14.75
N VAL A 68 -8.89 3.91 -13.61
CA VAL A 68 -7.61 4.20 -12.93
C VAL A 68 -6.45 3.61 -13.72
N VAL A 69 -6.57 2.36 -14.18
CA VAL A 69 -5.54 1.71 -14.99
C VAL A 69 -5.38 2.44 -16.32
N GLY A 70 -6.47 2.88 -16.96
CA GLY A 70 -6.44 3.61 -18.22
C GLY A 70 -5.72 4.96 -18.10
N SER A 71 -5.98 5.73 -17.03
CA SER A 71 -5.28 7.01 -16.83
C SER A 71 -3.80 6.82 -16.54
N VAL A 72 -3.44 5.86 -15.69
CA VAL A 72 -2.03 5.53 -15.40
C VAL A 72 -1.34 5.00 -16.66
N ALA A 73 -1.98 4.12 -17.42
CA ALA A 73 -1.43 3.58 -18.66
C ALA A 73 -1.22 4.68 -19.71
N ALA A 74 -2.15 5.62 -19.87
CA ALA A 74 -1.99 6.76 -20.78
C ALA A 74 -0.79 7.63 -20.39
N PHE A 75 -0.60 7.90 -19.08
CA PHE A 75 0.60 8.59 -18.60
C PHE A 75 1.86 7.78 -18.88
N LEU A 76 1.89 6.48 -18.60
CA LEU A 76 3.06 5.64 -18.85
C LEU A 76 3.41 5.57 -20.35
N ILE A 77 2.42 5.46 -21.22
CA ILE A 77 2.65 5.48 -22.68
C ILE A 77 3.25 6.82 -23.10
N TYR A 78 2.74 7.93 -22.56
CA TYR A 78 3.32 9.25 -22.82
C TYR A 78 4.78 9.35 -22.34
N PHE A 79 5.07 8.91 -21.11
CA PHE A 79 6.40 9.03 -20.51
C PHE A 79 7.42 8.04 -21.08
N CYS A 80 7.02 6.82 -21.41
CA CYS A 80 7.93 5.76 -21.84
C CYS A 80 8.11 5.68 -23.36
N VAL A 81 7.16 6.20 -24.17
CA VAL A 81 7.18 5.98 -25.63
C VAL A 81 7.08 7.28 -26.43
N LEU A 82 6.16 8.18 -26.09
CA LEU A 82 5.89 9.37 -26.91
C LEU A 82 6.75 10.59 -26.56
N ARG A 83 7.36 10.62 -25.38
CA ARG A 83 8.33 11.65 -25.01
C ARG A 83 9.60 11.47 -25.85
N GLU A 84 10.20 12.56 -26.33
CA GLU A 84 11.54 12.52 -26.94
C GLU A 84 12.50 11.72 -26.06
N GLU A 85 13.40 10.95 -26.70
CA GLU A 85 14.35 10.07 -26.03
C GLU A 85 15.09 10.88 -24.95
N ASN A 86 14.88 10.50 -23.69
CA ASN A 86 15.45 11.23 -22.58
C ASN A 86 16.96 10.92 -22.53
N ASP A 87 17.82 11.89 -22.20
CA ASP A 87 19.28 11.67 -22.06
C ASP A 87 19.61 10.46 -21.16
N VAL A 88 18.72 10.18 -20.20
CA VAL A 88 18.80 9.02 -19.28
C VAL A 88 18.60 7.68 -20.01
N ASP A 89 17.71 7.60 -21.01
CA ASP A 89 17.49 6.38 -21.80
C ASP A 89 18.72 6.10 -22.70
N LEU A 90 19.32 7.14 -23.27
CA LEU A 90 20.60 7.04 -23.97
C LEU A 90 21.73 6.61 -23.03
N GLU A 91 21.72 7.04 -21.77
CA GLU A 91 22.69 6.63 -20.77
C GLU A 91 22.53 5.15 -20.36
N PHE A 92 21.31 4.60 -20.40
CA PHE A 92 21.05 3.18 -20.15
C PHE A 92 21.49 2.25 -21.28
N THR A 93 21.59 2.76 -22.51
CA THR A 93 22.12 2.01 -23.64
C THR A 93 23.64 1.81 -23.56
N LYS A 94 24.35 2.70 -22.86
CA LYS A 94 25.79 2.56 -22.59
C LYS A 94 26.03 1.43 -21.60
N THR A 95 27.02 0.58 -21.87
CA THR A 95 27.35 -0.50 -20.94
C THR A 95 27.88 0.08 -19.63
N LEU A 96 27.68 -0.62 -18.51
CA LEU A 96 28.18 -0.17 -17.20
C LEU A 96 29.70 0.06 -17.20
N TYR A 97 30.41 -0.69 -18.05
CA TYR A 97 31.84 -0.57 -18.27
C TYR A 97 32.23 0.76 -18.93
N ASP A 98 31.40 1.25 -19.87
CA ASP A 98 31.62 2.55 -20.51
C ASP A 98 31.32 3.73 -19.56
N ARG A 99 30.38 3.52 -18.63
CA ARG A 99 29.94 4.55 -17.68
C ARG A 99 30.97 4.78 -16.58
N ILE A 100 31.57 3.71 -16.06
CA ILE A 100 32.54 3.78 -14.97
C ILE A 100 33.92 3.40 -15.52
N LYS A 101 34.69 4.43 -15.90
CA LYS A 101 36.08 4.26 -16.33
C LYS A 101 36.86 3.45 -15.28
N GLY A 102 37.46 2.34 -15.70
CA GLY A 102 38.26 1.46 -14.84
C GLY A 102 37.50 0.32 -14.15
N LEU A 103 36.17 0.23 -14.28
CA LEU A 103 35.40 -0.86 -13.66
C LEU A 103 35.77 -2.24 -14.22
N GLU A 104 35.98 -2.35 -15.54
CA GLU A 104 36.43 -3.60 -16.19
C GLU A 104 37.78 -4.06 -15.62
N LYS A 105 38.73 -3.13 -15.47
CA LYS A 105 40.07 -3.38 -14.93
C LYS A 105 40.03 -3.89 -13.49
N GLU A 106 39.24 -3.25 -12.63
CA GLU A 106 39.10 -3.67 -11.23
C GLU A 106 38.43 -5.05 -11.10
N GLN A 107 37.41 -5.33 -11.91
CA GLN A 107 36.78 -6.66 -11.94
C GLN A 107 37.74 -7.75 -12.43
N LEU A 108 38.56 -7.46 -13.45
CA LEU A 108 39.58 -8.37 -13.94
C LEU A 108 40.69 -8.59 -12.91
N LEU A 109 41.13 -7.56 -12.18
CA LEU A 109 42.11 -7.69 -11.10
C LEU A 109 41.58 -8.54 -9.94
N GLN A 110 40.31 -8.36 -9.55
CA GLN A 110 39.68 -9.18 -8.53
C GLN A 110 39.58 -10.64 -8.99
N SER A 111 39.16 -10.86 -10.23
CA SER A 111 39.08 -12.19 -10.84
C SER A 111 40.45 -12.85 -10.97
N TYR A 112 41.49 -12.07 -11.30
CA TYR A 112 42.88 -12.51 -11.37
C TYR A 112 43.36 -13.02 -10.00
N ARG A 113 43.16 -12.23 -8.94
CA ARG A 113 43.52 -12.62 -7.57
C ARG A 113 42.81 -13.90 -7.16
N PHE A 114 41.49 -13.96 -7.38
CA PHE A 114 40.70 -15.14 -7.06
C PHE A 114 41.14 -16.39 -7.85
N ASN A 115 41.35 -16.28 -9.17
CA ASN A 115 41.78 -17.42 -9.98
C ASN A 115 43.18 -17.90 -9.60
N LYS A 116 44.10 -16.98 -9.29
CA LYS A 116 45.45 -17.30 -8.84
C LYS A 116 45.45 -18.04 -7.50
N GLU A 117 44.61 -17.62 -6.56
CA GLU A 117 44.43 -18.29 -5.27
C GLU A 117 43.80 -19.69 -5.42
N ASN A 118 42.93 -19.88 -6.41
CA ASN A 118 42.24 -21.14 -6.67
C ASN A 118 42.93 -22.03 -7.71
N GLY A 119 44.13 -21.68 -8.18
CA GLY A 119 44.89 -22.46 -9.17
C GLY A 119 44.23 -22.57 -10.55
N LYS A 120 43.36 -21.63 -10.92
CA LYS A 120 42.71 -21.56 -12.23
C LYS A 120 43.58 -20.79 -13.23
N SER A 121 43.40 -21.03 -14.52
CA SER A 121 44.11 -20.32 -15.58
C SER A 121 43.84 -18.81 -15.53
N VAL A 122 44.88 -18.02 -15.74
CA VAL A 122 44.84 -16.54 -15.68
C VAL A 122 45.31 -15.87 -16.97
N GLU A 123 45.73 -16.66 -17.96
CA GLU A 123 46.31 -16.20 -19.22
C GLU A 123 45.37 -15.26 -20.01
N ASP A 124 44.08 -15.62 -20.07
CA ASP A 124 43.07 -14.82 -20.76
C ASP A 124 42.84 -13.46 -20.07
N ILE A 125 42.91 -13.42 -18.73
CA ILE A 125 42.73 -12.21 -17.92
C ILE A 125 43.93 -11.28 -18.11
N GLU A 126 45.15 -11.84 -18.11
CA GLU A 126 46.38 -11.07 -18.35
C GLU A 126 46.43 -10.49 -19.78
N ARG A 127 45.96 -11.24 -20.79
CA ARG A 127 45.85 -10.72 -22.16
C ARG A 127 44.92 -9.52 -22.23
N ARG A 128 43.73 -9.60 -21.62
CA ARG A 128 42.76 -8.50 -21.64
C ARG A 128 43.25 -7.26 -20.86
N LEU A 129 43.90 -7.45 -19.72
CA LEU A 129 44.51 -6.36 -18.95
C LEU A 129 45.54 -5.58 -19.78
N ARG A 130 46.38 -6.28 -20.56
CA ARG A 130 47.35 -5.64 -21.46
C ARG A 130 46.68 -4.84 -22.58
N GLU A 131 45.59 -5.36 -23.16
CA GLU A 131 44.82 -4.62 -24.17
C GLU A 131 44.28 -3.30 -23.61
N ILE A 132 43.70 -3.34 -22.40
CA ILE A 132 43.17 -2.15 -21.72
C ILE A 132 44.28 -1.13 -21.42
N GLU A 133 45.46 -1.56 -20.97
CA GLU A 133 46.61 -0.67 -20.72
C GLU A 133 47.11 0.02 -22.00
N LEU A 134 47.07 -0.68 -23.13
CA LEU A 134 47.44 -0.11 -24.43
C LEU A 134 46.39 0.91 -24.92
N GLU A 135 45.10 0.61 -24.74
CA GLU A 135 44.00 1.53 -25.04
C GLU A 135 44.09 2.81 -24.16
N GLU A 136 44.38 2.66 -22.86
CA GLU A 136 44.61 3.78 -21.93
C GLU A 136 45.81 4.64 -22.35
N ALA A 137 46.90 4.01 -22.80
CA ALA A 137 48.11 4.72 -23.25
C ALA A 137 47.94 5.43 -24.60
N GLN A 138 47.08 4.93 -25.49
CA GLN A 138 46.75 5.56 -26.77
C GLN A 138 45.75 6.72 -26.62
N ALA A 139 44.91 6.68 -25.59
CA ALA A 139 43.93 7.72 -25.28
C ALA A 139 44.50 8.91 -24.49
N ALA A 140 45.75 8.81 -24.03
CA ALA A 140 46.49 9.84 -23.29
C ALA A 140 47.36 10.72 -24.22
#